data_AF-A0A7C3PT22-F1
#
_entry.id   AF-A0A7C3PT22-F1
#
_cell.length_a   1.000
_cell.length_b   1.000
_cell.length_c   1.000
_cell.angle_alpha   90.00
_cell.angle_beta   90.00
_cell.angle_gamma   90.00
#
_symmetry.space_group_name_H-M   'P 1'
#
loop_
_entity.id
_entity.type
_entity.pdbx_description
1 polymer ?
#
loop_
_entity_poly.entity_id
_entity_poly.type
_entity_poly.pdbx_seq_one_letter_code
_entity_poly.pdbx_strand_id
1 'polypeptide(L)'
;MTRAPTHHAQRIAWIEAIRVLAVVMLLLYHAQLLFTGYAFTPKPTGLEANLQQLATPTPLTEQGWLWWFVSLMSWFGYQFVDVLVLVSGFSLVRSLQGRPLQTGRFLRKRLLRVLLPYWVVAVLAYPILWAIANATNGYMPDLWHIFAGLTFPLLFDFSGDMLLRTNLSWWVVPLILSFTLLFPWLWMLLERWGKANLLWVSLGLTLVYRAIAVYWLDGHPVYVVLDSTAGWQPFALFLAKLSTFVLGMVVGVLAIEQRGPLMWQFRRALLIGLLLYLTGFVAQFYRLGWVIADLLLPIGLTLVCMAVFRPMAHPNWVKQMLVWLGKHSYSYYLVQFFVVDRAIKLIVRDDARLYTLLLPGMIVGTLILAMVVEATYPVLRSFGAGVIRDLDFVLHRSPTASALPSWHPQVGEAVFYRGLSHWKVLKTERLLDEHEMLLCQISDGQRSLWVPEADLEPSETAAAETEANDTTPFSL
;
A
#
# COMPACT_ATOMS: atom_id res chain seq x y z
N MET A 1 -20.94 -0.83 32.02
CA MET A 1 -20.86 -0.51 30.58
C MET A 1 -20.04 -1.58 29.87
N THR A 2 -20.69 -2.60 29.31
CA THR A 2 -20.04 -3.62 28.48
C THR A 2 -19.64 -3.00 27.15
N ARG A 3 -18.34 -2.89 26.86
CA ARG A 3 -17.84 -2.48 25.53
C ARG A 3 -18.46 -3.40 24.48
N ALA A 4 -19.31 -2.85 23.63
CA ALA A 4 -19.83 -3.58 22.47
C ALA A 4 -18.64 -4.16 21.70
N PRO A 5 -18.66 -5.45 21.33
CA PRO A 5 -17.57 -6.07 20.59
C PRO A 5 -17.32 -5.24 19.35
N THR A 6 -16.09 -4.75 19.22
CA THR A 6 -15.71 -3.99 18.03
C THR A 6 -15.76 -4.95 16.85
N HIS A 7 -16.85 -4.90 16.08
CA HIS A 7 -16.99 -5.67 14.86
C HIS A 7 -15.88 -5.22 13.89
N HIS A 8 -14.76 -5.94 13.91
CA HIS A 8 -13.79 -5.85 12.85
C HIS A 8 -14.49 -6.33 11.58
N ALA A 9 -14.61 -5.45 10.59
CA ALA A 9 -15.19 -5.78 9.29
C ALA A 9 -14.57 -7.08 8.78
N GLN A 10 -15.37 -8.15 8.76
CA GLN A 10 -14.89 -9.48 8.44
C GLN A 10 -14.37 -9.47 7.00
N ARG A 11 -13.08 -9.79 6.82
CA ARG A 11 -12.47 -9.94 5.50
C ARG A 11 -13.28 -10.96 4.70
N ILE A 12 -13.67 -10.60 3.48
CA ILE A 12 -14.36 -11.55 2.58
C ILE A 12 -13.30 -12.37 1.88
N ALA A 13 -13.30 -13.69 2.11
CA ALA A 13 -12.27 -14.58 1.58
C ALA A 13 -12.18 -14.58 0.05
N TRP A 14 -13.30 -14.53 -0.68
CA TRP A 14 -13.25 -14.51 -2.15
C TRP A 14 -12.60 -13.23 -2.69
N ILE A 15 -12.66 -12.11 -1.96
CA ILE A 15 -11.94 -10.87 -2.34
C ILE A 15 -10.46 -11.02 -2.08
N GLU A 16 -10.08 -11.63 -0.96
CA GLU A 16 -8.69 -11.96 -0.68
C GLU A 16 -8.12 -12.94 -1.72
N ALA A 17 -8.92 -13.90 -2.21
CA ALA A 17 -8.56 -14.77 -3.33
C ALA A 17 -8.26 -13.98 -4.61
N ILE A 18 -9.08 -12.99 -4.96
CA ILE A 18 -8.83 -12.12 -6.11
C ILE A 18 -7.49 -11.38 -5.95
N ARG A 19 -7.18 -10.87 -4.75
CA ARG A 19 -5.89 -10.20 -4.50
C ARG A 19 -4.71 -11.14 -4.61
N VAL A 20 -4.83 -12.36 -4.04
CA VAL A 20 -3.78 -13.39 -4.12
C VAL A 20 -3.56 -13.80 -5.57
N LEU A 21 -4.63 -14.08 -6.31
CA LEU A 21 -4.55 -14.38 -7.75
C LEU A 21 -3.89 -13.22 -8.50
N ALA A 22 -4.30 -11.98 -8.24
CA ALA A 22 -3.75 -10.81 -8.90
C ALA A 22 -2.23 -10.70 -8.74
N VAL A 23 -1.72 -10.85 -7.52
CA VAL A 23 -0.27 -10.74 -7.30
C VAL A 23 0.50 -11.94 -7.86
N VAL A 24 -0.07 -13.14 -7.84
CA VAL A 24 0.54 -14.30 -8.50
C VAL A 24 0.58 -14.12 -10.02
N MET A 25 -0.51 -13.65 -10.63
CA MET A 25 -0.58 -13.39 -12.06
C MET A 25 0.39 -12.28 -12.48
N LEU A 26 0.61 -11.26 -11.65
CA LEU A 26 1.62 -10.23 -11.90
C LEU A 26 3.05 -10.79 -11.82
N LEU A 27 3.33 -11.72 -10.91
CA LEU A 27 4.61 -12.41 -10.86
C LEU A 27 4.83 -13.19 -12.16
N LEU A 28 3.85 -14.00 -12.55
CA LEU A 28 3.89 -14.82 -13.76
C LEU A 28 4.10 -13.96 -15.02
N TYR A 29 3.41 -12.82 -15.09
CA TYR A 29 3.57 -11.87 -16.18
C TYR A 29 5.00 -11.33 -16.28
N HIS A 30 5.58 -10.84 -15.18
CA HIS A 30 6.96 -10.34 -15.20
C HIS A 30 7.97 -11.46 -15.50
N ALA A 31 7.74 -12.68 -14.98
CA ALA A 31 8.60 -13.82 -15.25
C ALA A 31 8.62 -14.15 -16.74
N GLN A 32 7.45 -14.16 -17.37
CA GLN A 32 7.34 -14.42 -18.79
C GLN A 32 7.91 -13.30 -19.65
N LEU A 33 7.63 -12.03 -19.32
CA LEU A 33 8.21 -10.88 -20.05
C LEU A 33 9.74 -10.94 -20.06
N LEU A 34 10.35 -11.16 -18.90
CA LEU A 34 11.80 -11.20 -18.78
C LEU A 34 12.40 -12.43 -19.46
N PHE A 35 11.78 -13.61 -19.29
CA PHE A 35 12.27 -14.85 -19.90
C PHE A 35 12.20 -14.83 -21.44
N THR A 36 11.15 -14.25 -22.00
CA THR A 36 10.93 -14.22 -23.45
C THR A 36 11.51 -12.97 -24.13
N GLY A 37 12.19 -12.09 -23.40
CA GLY A 37 12.69 -10.84 -23.94
C GLY A 37 11.58 -9.95 -24.52
N TYR A 38 10.41 -9.90 -23.85
CA TYR A 38 9.24 -9.14 -24.29
C TYR A 38 8.67 -9.60 -25.65
N ALA A 39 8.71 -10.90 -25.95
CA ALA A 39 8.27 -11.46 -27.24
C ALA A 39 6.82 -11.08 -27.61
N PHE A 40 5.95 -10.92 -26.62
CA PHE A 40 4.58 -10.43 -26.82
C PHE A 40 4.22 -9.30 -25.87
N THR A 41 3.72 -8.22 -26.46
CA THR A 41 3.01 -7.14 -25.78
C THR A 41 1.86 -6.72 -26.69
N PRO A 42 0.64 -6.48 -26.18
CA PRO A 42 -0.47 -6.03 -27.00
C PRO A 42 -0.11 -4.76 -27.80
N LYS A 43 -0.33 -4.77 -29.12
CA LYS A 43 -0.08 -3.62 -30.00
C LYS A 43 -1.40 -3.15 -30.64
N PRO A 44 -1.52 -1.86 -31.02
CA PRO A 44 -2.74 -1.34 -31.64
C PRO A 44 -2.81 -1.69 -33.13
N THR A 45 -2.41 -2.91 -33.51
CA THR A 45 -2.29 -3.42 -34.88
C THR A 45 -3.49 -4.26 -35.33
N GLY A 46 -4.53 -4.34 -34.49
CA GLY A 46 -5.72 -5.14 -34.74
C GLY A 46 -5.63 -6.57 -34.16
N LEU A 47 -6.80 -7.21 -34.06
CA LEU A 47 -6.94 -8.53 -33.43
C LEU A 47 -6.11 -9.61 -34.13
N GLU A 48 -6.18 -9.69 -35.47
CA GLU A 48 -5.50 -10.73 -36.24
C GLU A 48 -3.98 -10.70 -36.04
N ALA A 49 -3.35 -9.54 -36.17
CA ALA A 49 -1.91 -9.39 -36.00
C ALA A 49 -1.45 -9.76 -34.58
N ASN A 50 -2.21 -9.39 -33.55
CA ASN A 50 -1.89 -9.78 -32.17
C ASN A 50 -2.10 -11.27 -31.92
N LEU A 51 -3.14 -11.89 -32.51
CA LEU A 51 -3.35 -13.33 -32.43
C LEU A 51 -2.24 -14.11 -33.14
N GLN A 52 -1.78 -13.62 -34.30
CA GLN A 52 -0.62 -14.20 -34.98
C GLN A 52 0.63 -14.10 -34.12
N GLN A 53 0.88 -12.95 -33.47
CA GLN A 53 2.02 -12.79 -32.57
C GLN A 53 1.94 -13.70 -31.33
N LEU A 54 0.74 -13.93 -30.78
CA LEU A 54 0.50 -14.90 -29.69
C LEU A 54 0.71 -16.35 -30.13
N ALA A 55 0.47 -16.64 -31.41
CA ALA A 55 0.68 -17.96 -31.99
C ALA A 55 2.14 -18.22 -32.37
N THR A 56 2.99 -17.18 -32.40
CA THR A 56 4.42 -17.33 -32.68
C THR A 56 5.06 -18.25 -31.64
N PRO A 57 5.80 -19.29 -32.06
CA PRO A 57 6.47 -20.19 -31.15
C PRO A 57 7.41 -19.43 -30.20
N THR A 58 7.38 -19.81 -28.93
CA THR A 58 8.33 -19.38 -27.91
C THR A 58 9.02 -20.61 -27.33
N PRO A 59 10.15 -20.49 -26.62
CA PRO A 59 10.81 -21.64 -25.98
C PRO A 59 9.88 -22.46 -25.07
N LEU A 60 8.79 -21.87 -24.58
CA LEU A 60 7.76 -22.55 -23.78
C LEU A 60 6.75 -23.33 -24.61
N THR A 61 6.45 -22.90 -25.85
CA THR A 61 5.47 -23.58 -26.70
C THR A 61 5.97 -24.93 -27.19
N GLU A 62 7.30 -25.08 -27.32
CA GLU A 62 7.94 -26.33 -27.73
C GLU A 62 7.79 -27.46 -26.68
N GLN A 63 7.47 -27.13 -25.42
CA GLN A 63 7.30 -28.11 -24.35
C GLN A 63 5.92 -28.77 -24.31
N GLY A 64 4.98 -28.35 -25.16
CA GLY A 64 3.64 -28.94 -25.31
C GLY A 64 2.48 -27.97 -25.02
N TRP A 65 1.26 -28.42 -25.36
CA TRP A 65 0.05 -27.57 -25.34
C TRP A 65 -0.33 -27.04 -23.94
N LEU A 66 -0.05 -27.81 -22.89
CA LEU A 66 -0.35 -27.39 -21.51
C LEU A 66 0.50 -26.17 -21.12
N TRP A 67 1.79 -26.19 -21.45
CA TRP A 67 2.70 -25.08 -21.18
C TRP A 67 2.38 -23.87 -22.04
N TRP A 68 1.97 -24.09 -23.30
CA TRP A 68 1.41 -23.03 -24.13
C TRP A 68 0.20 -22.36 -23.46
N PHE A 69 -0.76 -23.12 -22.94
CA PHE A 69 -1.93 -22.57 -22.26
C PHE A 69 -1.56 -21.79 -20.97
N VAL A 70 -0.66 -22.33 -20.14
CA VAL A 70 -0.17 -21.63 -18.93
C VAL A 70 0.58 -20.33 -19.30
N SER A 71 1.36 -20.36 -20.37
CA SER A 71 2.04 -19.18 -20.91
C SER A 71 1.05 -18.14 -21.41
N LEU A 72 -0.06 -18.57 -22.02
CA LEU A 72 -1.12 -17.68 -22.50
C LEU A 72 -1.75 -16.89 -21.34
N MET A 73 -2.05 -17.55 -20.23
CA MET A 73 -2.59 -16.87 -19.04
C MET A 73 -1.59 -15.85 -18.48
N SER A 74 -0.32 -16.22 -18.47
CA SER A 74 0.75 -15.41 -17.89
C SER A 74 0.99 -14.11 -18.68
N TRP A 75 0.79 -14.12 -20.01
CA TRP A 75 0.91 -12.92 -20.86
C TRP A 75 -0.06 -11.79 -20.48
N PHE A 76 -1.20 -12.14 -19.87
CA PHE A 76 -2.25 -11.19 -19.52
C PHE A 76 -2.29 -10.85 -18.03
N GLY A 77 -1.27 -11.24 -17.25
CA GLY A 77 -1.24 -10.96 -15.81
C GLY A 77 -1.25 -9.47 -15.46
N TYR A 78 -0.79 -8.58 -16.36
CA TYR A 78 -0.87 -7.12 -16.18
C TYR A 78 -2.31 -6.60 -15.95
N GLN A 79 -3.32 -7.29 -16.49
CA GLN A 79 -4.73 -6.87 -16.37
C GLN A 79 -5.22 -6.89 -14.91
N PHE A 80 -4.54 -7.67 -14.05
CA PHE A 80 -4.85 -7.72 -12.63
C PHE A 80 -4.40 -6.47 -11.85
N VAL A 81 -3.56 -5.59 -12.40
CA VAL A 81 -3.28 -4.29 -11.77
C VAL A 81 -4.58 -3.49 -11.64
N ASP A 82 -5.38 -3.43 -12.70
CA ASP A 82 -6.64 -2.68 -12.69
C ASP A 82 -7.72 -3.35 -11.83
N VAL A 83 -7.70 -4.69 -11.73
CA VAL A 83 -8.51 -5.43 -10.77
C VAL A 83 -8.14 -5.04 -9.33
N LEU A 84 -6.84 -4.89 -9.01
CA LEU A 84 -6.39 -4.43 -7.70
C LEU A 84 -6.86 -2.99 -7.42
N VAL A 85 -6.87 -2.10 -8.41
CA VAL A 85 -7.41 -0.73 -8.27
C VAL A 85 -8.91 -0.76 -7.94
N LEU A 86 -9.69 -1.55 -8.69
CA LEU A 86 -11.14 -1.71 -8.46
C LEU A 86 -11.41 -2.29 -7.05
N VAL A 87 -10.73 -3.38 -6.70
CA VAL A 87 -10.84 -4.03 -5.38
C VAL A 87 -10.42 -3.09 -4.26
N SER A 88 -9.44 -2.21 -4.49
CA SER A 88 -9.00 -1.21 -3.51
C SER A 88 -10.10 -0.18 -3.21
N GLY A 89 -10.74 0.39 -4.24
CA GLY A 89 -11.88 1.29 -4.08
C GLY A 89 -13.03 0.64 -3.29
N PHE A 90 -13.37 -0.60 -3.65
CA PHE A 90 -14.37 -1.41 -2.93
C PHE A 90 -14.02 -1.59 -1.45
N SER A 91 -12.77 -1.97 -1.18
CA SER A 91 -12.30 -2.31 0.16
C SER A 91 -12.20 -1.10 1.08
N LEU A 92 -11.95 0.09 0.51
CA LEU A 92 -11.92 1.35 1.26
C LEU A 92 -13.31 1.74 1.73
N VAL A 93 -14.30 1.75 0.84
CA VAL A 93 -15.71 2.03 1.21
C VAL A 93 -16.20 1.06 2.28
N ARG A 94 -15.93 -0.23 2.11
CA ARG A 94 -16.33 -1.22 3.11
C ARG A 94 -15.66 -1.03 4.46
N SER A 95 -14.44 -0.47 4.49
CA SER A 95 -13.75 -0.19 5.75
C SER A 95 -14.39 0.94 6.58
N LEU A 96 -15.28 1.73 5.96
CA LEU A 96 -16.08 2.77 6.60
C LEU A 96 -17.50 2.31 7.01
N GLN A 97 -17.86 1.04 6.78
CA GLN A 97 -19.20 0.55 7.08
C GLN A 97 -19.59 0.84 8.55
N GLY A 98 -20.61 1.69 8.72
CA GLY A 98 -21.13 2.11 10.02
C GLY A 98 -20.27 3.12 10.79
N ARG A 99 -19.31 3.80 10.14
CA ARG A 99 -18.41 4.77 10.80
C ARG A 99 -18.23 6.04 9.95
N PRO A 100 -18.30 7.24 10.54
CA PRO A 100 -17.96 8.46 9.82
C PRO A 100 -16.48 8.50 9.45
N LEU A 101 -16.16 9.12 8.32
CA LEU A 101 -14.78 9.26 7.88
C LEU A 101 -14.04 10.31 8.73
N GLN A 102 -13.10 9.86 9.55
CA GLN A 102 -12.15 10.72 10.24
C GLN A 102 -10.88 10.87 9.39
N THR A 103 -10.84 11.90 8.53
CA THR A 103 -9.81 12.07 7.48
C THR A 103 -8.38 11.92 8.00
N GLY A 104 -7.96 12.66 9.02
CA GLY A 104 -6.58 12.59 9.53
C GLY A 104 -6.18 11.21 10.06
N ARG A 105 -7.06 10.58 10.84
CA ARG A 105 -6.84 9.23 11.39
C ARG A 105 -6.84 8.17 10.28
N PHE A 106 -7.71 8.33 9.29
CA PHE A 106 -7.78 7.46 8.12
C PHE A 106 -6.49 7.54 7.30
N LEU A 107 -6.07 8.75 6.93
CA LEU A 107 -4.87 9.00 6.12
C LEU A 107 -3.62 8.47 6.84
N ARG A 108 -3.40 8.85 8.10
CA ARG A 108 -2.27 8.35 8.90
C ARG A 108 -2.21 6.83 8.91
N LYS A 109 -3.33 6.17 9.21
CA LYS A 109 -3.39 4.70 9.29
C LYS A 109 -3.14 4.02 7.94
N ARG A 110 -3.64 4.61 6.85
CA ARG A 110 -3.51 4.04 5.50
C ARG A 110 -2.13 4.29 4.91
N LEU A 111 -1.60 5.51 5.02
CA LEU A 111 -0.25 5.85 4.58
C LEU A 111 0.79 5.00 5.30
N LEU A 112 0.70 4.85 6.64
CA LEU A 112 1.61 3.97 7.38
C LEU A 112 1.50 2.49 6.98
N ARG A 113 0.32 2.04 6.55
CA ARG A 113 0.12 0.66 6.09
C ARG A 113 0.76 0.41 4.72
N VAL A 114 0.89 1.44 3.89
CA VAL A 114 1.46 1.35 2.54
C VAL A 114 2.96 1.63 2.60
N LEU A 115 3.35 2.79 3.13
CA LEU A 115 4.72 3.28 3.14
C LEU A 115 5.66 2.43 4.01
N LEU A 116 5.20 1.93 5.15
CA LEU A 116 6.11 1.24 6.05
C LEU A 116 6.54 -0.14 5.53
N PRO A 117 5.65 -1.03 5.04
CA PRO A 117 6.10 -2.24 4.35
C PRO A 117 6.95 -1.93 3.11
N TYR A 118 6.61 -0.87 2.37
CA TYR A 118 7.43 -0.40 1.25
C TYR A 118 8.87 -0.10 1.66
N TRP A 119 9.06 0.73 2.70
CA TRP A 119 10.39 1.06 3.21
C TRP A 119 11.13 -0.14 3.79
N VAL A 120 10.43 -1.04 4.49
CA VAL A 120 11.01 -2.29 4.98
C VAL A 120 11.58 -3.09 3.80
N VAL A 121 10.79 -3.29 2.74
CA VAL A 121 11.26 -4.00 1.54
C VAL A 121 12.41 -3.25 0.90
N ALA A 122 12.33 -1.94 0.72
CA ALA A 122 13.39 -1.16 0.09
C ALA A 122 14.72 -1.26 0.87
N VAL A 123 14.69 -1.05 2.18
CA VAL A 123 15.88 -1.12 3.05
C VAL A 123 16.47 -2.53 3.09
N LEU A 124 15.65 -3.57 3.08
CA LEU A 124 16.14 -4.95 3.08
C LEU A 124 16.62 -5.41 1.69
N ALA A 125 15.92 -5.03 0.63
CA ALA A 125 16.22 -5.48 -0.72
C ALA A 125 17.48 -4.82 -1.29
N TYR A 126 17.70 -3.52 -1.05
CA TYR A 126 18.84 -2.82 -1.66
C TYR A 126 20.22 -3.37 -1.28
N PRO A 127 20.54 -3.65 -0.01
CA PRO A 127 21.82 -4.26 0.36
C PRO A 127 22.01 -5.66 -0.26
N ILE A 128 20.93 -6.45 -0.33
CA ILE A 128 20.97 -7.79 -0.93
C ILE A 128 21.21 -7.68 -2.44
N LEU A 129 20.49 -6.79 -3.13
CA LEU A 129 20.68 -6.54 -4.55
C LEU A 129 22.08 -6.02 -4.85
N TRP A 130 22.61 -5.15 -4.00
CA TRP A 130 23.97 -4.65 -4.08
C TRP A 130 24.99 -5.78 -3.96
N ALA A 131 24.87 -6.63 -2.94
CA ALA A 131 25.75 -7.77 -2.73
C ALA A 131 25.72 -8.75 -3.91
N ILE A 132 24.53 -9.05 -4.43
CA ILE A 132 24.36 -9.89 -5.61
C ILE A 132 24.99 -9.23 -6.84
N ALA A 133 24.68 -7.97 -7.12
CA ALA A 133 25.21 -7.25 -8.28
C ALA A 133 26.76 -7.21 -8.24
N ASN A 134 27.35 -6.95 -7.08
CA ASN A 134 28.80 -6.99 -6.89
C ASN A 134 29.38 -8.40 -7.10
N ALA A 135 28.71 -9.44 -6.59
CA ALA A 135 29.16 -10.83 -6.75
C ALA A 135 29.04 -11.33 -8.20
N THR A 136 28.08 -10.81 -8.98
CA THR A 136 27.80 -11.28 -10.35
C THR A 136 28.26 -10.31 -11.44
N ASN A 137 28.95 -9.22 -11.09
CA ASN A 137 29.25 -8.09 -11.99
C ASN A 137 28.00 -7.58 -12.76
N GLY A 138 26.85 -7.58 -12.08
CA GLY A 138 25.57 -7.18 -12.65
C GLY A 138 25.30 -5.68 -12.53
N TYR A 139 24.21 -5.22 -13.14
CA TYR A 139 23.75 -3.84 -13.00
C TYR A 139 23.46 -3.50 -11.53
N MET A 140 24.00 -2.37 -11.08
CA MET A 140 23.75 -1.76 -9.78
C MET A 140 23.08 -0.41 -10.01
N PRO A 141 21.88 -0.16 -9.45
CA PRO A 141 21.31 1.18 -9.43
C PRO A 141 22.27 2.13 -8.73
N ASP A 142 22.47 3.33 -9.27
CA ASP A 142 23.32 4.32 -8.59
C ASP A 142 22.69 4.74 -7.25
N LEU A 143 23.50 5.36 -6.37
CA LEU A 143 23.05 5.78 -5.05
C LEU A 143 21.90 6.79 -5.10
N TRP A 144 21.81 7.57 -6.17
CA TRP A 144 20.75 8.56 -6.35
C TRP A 144 19.40 7.88 -6.63
N HIS A 145 19.36 6.85 -7.46
CA HIS A 145 18.15 6.08 -7.75
C HIS A 145 17.69 5.29 -6.51
N ILE A 146 18.65 4.75 -5.74
CA ILE A 146 18.36 4.11 -4.45
C ILE A 146 17.74 5.11 -3.47
N PHE A 147 18.37 6.28 -3.32
CA PHE A 147 17.89 7.36 -2.47
C PHE A 147 16.49 7.81 -2.92
N ALA A 148 16.31 8.15 -4.19
CA ALA A 148 15.05 8.60 -4.76
C ALA A 148 13.92 7.57 -4.57
N GLY A 149 14.22 6.29 -4.79
CA GLY A 149 13.27 5.21 -4.50
C GLY A 149 12.89 5.18 -3.01
N LEU A 150 13.85 5.35 -2.11
CA LEU A 150 13.59 5.29 -0.66
C LEU A 150 12.81 6.52 -0.13
N THR A 151 13.13 7.73 -0.60
CA THR A 151 12.57 8.98 -0.07
C THR A 151 11.34 9.49 -0.80
N PHE A 152 11.16 9.16 -2.08
CA PHE A 152 10.17 9.83 -2.92
C PHE A 152 9.19 8.90 -3.67
N PRO A 153 8.50 7.95 -3.00
CA PRO A 153 7.37 7.27 -3.64
C PRO A 153 6.21 8.21 -4.02
N LEU A 154 6.24 9.48 -3.58
CA LEU A 154 5.28 10.53 -3.94
C LEU A 154 5.75 11.44 -5.09
N LEU A 155 7.07 11.64 -5.26
CA LEU A 155 7.62 12.35 -6.42
C LEU A 155 8.04 11.28 -7.43
N PHE A 156 7.02 10.65 -8.01
CA PHE A 156 7.21 9.96 -9.27
C PHE A 156 7.78 11.00 -10.23
N ASP A 157 9.09 10.93 -10.55
CA ASP A 157 9.60 11.73 -11.64
C ASP A 157 8.73 11.38 -12.86
N PHE A 158 8.26 12.39 -13.57
CA PHE A 158 7.29 12.22 -14.66
C PHE A 158 7.82 11.27 -15.75
N SER A 159 9.13 11.02 -15.77
CA SER A 159 9.82 10.02 -16.60
C SER A 159 9.60 8.56 -16.18
N GLY A 160 9.33 8.28 -14.90
CA GLY A 160 9.22 6.93 -14.33
C GLY A 160 10.58 6.19 -14.19
N ASP A 161 11.64 6.69 -14.82
CA ASP A 161 12.94 6.02 -14.93
C ASP A 161 13.56 5.69 -13.57
N MET A 162 13.40 6.57 -12.58
CA MET A 162 14.02 6.40 -11.26
C MET A 162 13.51 5.15 -10.51
N LEU A 163 12.21 4.87 -10.59
CA LEU A 163 11.62 3.70 -9.94
C LEU A 163 11.70 2.45 -10.81
N LEU A 164 11.60 2.57 -12.14
CA LEU A 164 11.70 1.40 -13.02
C LEU A 164 13.08 0.74 -12.96
N ARG A 165 14.15 1.53 -12.79
CA ARG A 165 15.53 1.02 -12.68
C ARG A 165 15.77 0.19 -11.44
N THR A 166 15.01 0.44 -10.37
CA THR A 166 15.11 -0.34 -9.12
C THR A 166 14.14 -1.50 -9.12
N ASN A 167 12.85 -1.24 -9.35
CA ASN A 167 11.82 -2.27 -9.40
C ASN A 167 10.65 -1.82 -10.28
N LEU A 168 10.47 -2.48 -11.42
CA LEU A 168 9.42 -2.18 -12.39
C LEU A 168 8.02 -2.23 -11.75
N SER A 169 7.78 -3.06 -10.73
CA SER A 169 6.45 -3.13 -10.09
C SER A 169 6.17 -1.94 -9.17
N TRP A 170 7.15 -1.14 -8.75
CA TRP A 170 6.90 -0.15 -7.71
C TRP A 170 6.10 1.09 -8.15
N TRP A 171 5.84 1.27 -9.44
CA TRP A 171 5.04 2.40 -9.93
C TRP A 171 3.60 2.43 -9.37
N VAL A 172 3.05 1.29 -8.95
CA VAL A 172 1.72 1.24 -8.34
C VAL A 172 1.72 1.81 -6.91
N VAL A 173 2.86 1.91 -6.23
CA VAL A 173 2.93 2.52 -4.89
C VAL A 173 2.48 3.99 -4.92
N PRO A 174 3.04 4.88 -5.77
CA PRO A 174 2.53 6.22 -5.98
C PRO A 174 1.03 6.24 -6.31
N LEU A 175 0.56 5.35 -7.19
CA LEU A 175 -0.86 5.25 -7.56
C LEU A 175 -1.75 4.95 -6.33
N ILE A 176 -1.35 4.00 -5.47
CA ILE A 176 -2.05 3.68 -4.22
C ILE A 176 -2.05 4.90 -3.28
N LEU A 177 -0.95 5.63 -3.19
CA LEU A 177 -0.84 6.84 -2.38
C LEU A 177 -1.76 7.94 -2.91
N SER A 178 -1.77 8.19 -4.21
CA SER A 178 -2.67 9.17 -4.85
C SER A 178 -4.13 8.85 -4.53
N PHE A 179 -4.56 7.59 -4.68
CA PHE A 179 -5.93 7.21 -4.33
C PHE A 179 -6.21 7.29 -2.83
N THR A 180 -5.23 6.99 -1.99
CA THR A 180 -5.37 7.12 -0.53
C THR A 180 -5.60 8.58 -0.13
N LEU A 181 -4.86 9.50 -0.73
CA LEU A 181 -4.98 10.94 -0.51
C LEU A 181 -6.27 11.53 -1.11
N LEU A 182 -6.68 11.03 -2.28
CA LEU A 182 -7.88 11.49 -2.99
C LEU A 182 -9.18 10.93 -2.38
N PHE A 183 -9.12 9.77 -1.71
CA PHE A 183 -10.30 9.06 -1.21
C PHE A 183 -11.21 9.89 -0.30
N PRO A 184 -10.74 10.70 0.68
CA PRO A 184 -11.63 11.52 1.50
C PRO A 184 -12.49 12.49 0.69
N TRP A 185 -11.92 13.08 -0.35
CA TRP A 185 -12.63 13.97 -1.25
C TRP A 185 -13.66 13.22 -2.12
N LEU A 186 -13.27 12.07 -2.67
CA LEU A 186 -14.20 11.20 -3.42
C LEU A 186 -15.33 10.68 -2.54
N TRP A 187 -15.06 10.38 -1.27
CA TRP A 187 -16.06 9.96 -0.30
C TRP A 187 -17.08 11.08 -0.03
N MET A 188 -16.61 12.30 0.19
CA MET A 188 -17.49 13.46 0.35
C MET A 188 -18.36 13.70 -0.89
N LEU A 189 -17.80 13.58 -2.10
CA LEU A 189 -18.57 13.68 -3.34
C LEU A 189 -19.57 12.53 -3.50
N LEU A 190 -19.19 11.32 -3.10
CA LEU A 190 -20.08 10.16 -3.13
C LEU A 190 -21.31 10.36 -2.24
N GLU A 191 -21.12 10.94 -1.04
CA GLU A 191 -22.21 11.28 -0.12
C GLU A 191 -23.06 12.46 -0.63
N ARG A 192 -22.43 13.50 -1.19
CA ARG A 192 -23.13 14.73 -1.61
C ARG A 192 -23.82 14.61 -2.97
N TRP A 193 -23.15 14.04 -3.97
CA TRP A 193 -23.65 13.96 -5.35
C TRP A 193 -24.33 12.63 -5.64
N GLY A 194 -24.07 11.61 -4.83
CA GLY A 194 -24.58 10.26 -5.02
C GLY A 194 -23.73 9.41 -5.98
N LYS A 195 -23.96 8.10 -5.90
CA LYS A 195 -23.23 7.04 -6.62
C LYS A 195 -23.19 7.24 -8.13
N ALA A 196 -24.35 7.54 -8.74
CA ALA A 196 -24.47 7.63 -10.19
C ALA A 196 -23.69 8.84 -10.75
N ASN A 197 -23.84 10.01 -10.13
CA ASN A 197 -23.18 11.23 -10.56
C ASN A 197 -21.67 11.13 -10.44
N LEU A 198 -21.16 10.62 -9.30
CA LEU A 198 -19.73 10.41 -9.14
C LEU A 198 -19.17 9.42 -10.19
N LEU A 199 -19.90 8.35 -10.48
CA LEU A 199 -19.51 7.38 -11.49
C LEU A 199 -19.45 8.01 -12.89
N TRP A 200 -20.48 8.74 -13.31
CA TRP A 200 -20.50 9.38 -14.63
C TRP A 200 -19.43 10.46 -14.79
N VAL A 201 -19.24 11.32 -13.79
CA VAL A 201 -18.20 12.37 -13.83
C VAL A 201 -16.82 11.74 -13.86
N SER A 202 -16.53 10.76 -13.00
CA SER A 202 -15.23 10.08 -13.00
C SER A 202 -14.96 9.31 -14.30
N LEU A 203 -16.00 8.71 -14.89
CA LEU A 203 -15.93 8.06 -16.20
C LEU A 203 -15.58 9.06 -17.29
N GLY A 204 -16.32 10.17 -17.39
CA GLY A 204 -16.05 11.24 -18.35
C GLY A 204 -14.63 11.77 -18.23
N LEU A 205 -14.19 12.12 -17.02
CA LEU A 205 -12.83 12.59 -16.75
C LEU A 205 -11.76 11.57 -17.17
N THR A 206 -11.96 10.29 -16.85
CA THR A 206 -11.01 9.23 -17.22
C THR A 206 -10.93 9.05 -18.74
N LEU A 207 -12.07 9.01 -19.42
CA LEU A 207 -12.13 8.81 -20.87
C LEU A 207 -11.53 9.99 -21.63
N VAL A 208 -11.86 11.23 -21.24
CA VAL A 208 -11.28 12.45 -21.82
C VAL A 208 -9.77 12.47 -21.58
N TYR A 209 -9.32 12.21 -20.35
CA TYR A 209 -7.90 12.19 -20.04
C TYR A 209 -7.14 11.12 -20.85
N ARG A 210 -7.68 9.89 -20.95
CA ARG A 210 -7.07 8.83 -21.76
C ARG A 210 -7.08 9.16 -23.26
N ALA A 211 -8.13 9.81 -23.76
CA ALA A 211 -8.15 10.27 -25.14
C ALA A 211 -7.05 11.31 -25.40
N ILE A 212 -6.86 12.28 -24.48
CA ILE A 212 -5.75 13.22 -24.54
C ILE A 212 -4.40 12.48 -24.50
N ALA A 213 -4.24 11.54 -23.57
CA ALA A 213 -3.02 10.74 -23.45
C ALA A 213 -2.70 10.00 -24.76
N VAL A 214 -3.67 9.29 -25.34
CA VAL A 214 -3.46 8.48 -26.55
C VAL A 214 -3.28 9.31 -27.81
N TYR A 215 -4.09 10.35 -28.02
CA TYR A 215 -4.16 11.04 -29.30
C TYR A 215 -3.34 12.33 -29.34
N TRP A 216 -3.10 12.97 -28.19
CA TRP A 216 -2.38 14.24 -28.14
C TRP A 216 -0.99 14.09 -27.55
N LEU A 217 -0.84 13.31 -26.48
CA LEU A 217 0.47 13.06 -25.87
C LEU A 217 1.21 11.88 -26.50
N ASP A 218 0.57 11.12 -27.39
CA ASP A 218 1.11 9.88 -27.96
C ASP A 218 1.54 8.86 -26.90
N GLY A 219 0.81 8.82 -25.78
CA GLY A 219 1.00 7.84 -24.71
C GLY A 219 0.29 6.51 -24.99
N HIS A 220 0.74 5.45 -24.33
CA HIS A 220 0.17 4.11 -24.45
C HIS A 220 -0.05 3.45 -23.07
N PRO A 221 -0.89 2.40 -22.97
CA PRO A 221 -1.06 1.66 -21.72
C PRO A 221 0.26 1.06 -21.19
N VAL A 222 0.36 0.86 -19.88
CA VAL A 222 1.60 0.46 -19.16
C VAL A 222 2.18 -0.90 -19.59
N TYR A 223 1.36 -1.75 -20.19
CA TYR A 223 1.74 -3.09 -20.65
C TYR A 223 2.15 -3.14 -22.13
N VAL A 224 2.06 -2.02 -22.83
CA VAL A 224 2.47 -1.89 -24.23
C VAL A 224 3.91 -1.41 -24.26
N VAL A 225 4.76 -2.05 -25.07
CA VAL A 225 6.11 -1.58 -25.34
C VAL A 225 6.12 -1.00 -26.75
N LEU A 226 5.95 0.31 -26.82
CA LEU A 226 5.97 1.09 -28.06
C LEU A 226 6.94 2.26 -27.85
N ASP A 227 7.73 2.58 -28.87
CA ASP A 227 8.53 3.79 -28.86
C ASP A 227 7.61 4.99 -29.13
N SER A 228 7.34 5.80 -28.10
CA SER A 228 6.46 6.95 -28.19
C SER A 228 6.93 8.09 -27.28
N THR A 229 6.55 9.32 -27.61
CA THR A 229 7.11 10.52 -26.97
C THR A 229 6.80 10.62 -25.48
N ALA A 230 5.54 10.34 -25.10
CA ALA A 230 5.11 10.34 -23.70
C ALA A 230 5.10 8.95 -23.06
N GLY A 231 5.43 7.88 -23.80
CA GLY A 231 5.50 6.50 -23.30
C GLY A 231 4.25 6.03 -22.55
N TRP A 232 4.47 5.27 -21.48
CA TRP A 232 3.42 4.69 -20.64
C TRP A 232 2.99 5.59 -19.47
N GLN A 233 3.73 6.66 -19.20
CA GLN A 233 3.62 7.46 -17.98
C GLN A 233 2.22 8.09 -17.80
N PRO A 234 1.54 8.63 -18.84
CA PRO A 234 0.17 9.12 -18.71
C PRO A 234 -0.81 8.08 -18.17
N PHE A 235 -0.59 6.78 -18.45
CA PHE A 235 -1.46 5.70 -18.00
C PHE A 235 -1.16 5.22 -16.57
N ALA A 236 -0.03 5.62 -16.00
CA ALA A 236 0.33 5.33 -14.60
C ALA A 236 -0.31 6.32 -13.61
N LEU A 237 -0.77 7.48 -14.06
CA LEU A 237 -1.39 8.48 -13.21
C LEU A 237 -2.77 8.04 -12.72
N PHE A 238 -3.13 8.48 -11.51
CA PHE A 238 -4.44 8.15 -10.91
C PHE A 238 -5.61 8.56 -11.78
N LEU A 239 -5.48 9.62 -12.59
CA LEU A 239 -6.54 10.11 -13.47
C LEU A 239 -6.89 9.09 -14.55
N ALA A 240 -5.90 8.34 -15.08
CA ALA A 240 -6.14 7.24 -16.00
C ALA A 240 -6.88 6.07 -15.35
N LYS A 241 -6.85 5.93 -14.02
CA LYS A 241 -7.46 4.81 -13.30
C LYS A 241 -8.65 5.22 -12.41
N LEU A 242 -9.04 6.50 -12.46
CA LEU A 242 -10.00 7.12 -11.54
C LEU A 242 -11.38 6.44 -11.58
N SER A 243 -11.94 6.26 -12.77
CA SER A 243 -13.25 5.60 -12.95
C SER A 243 -13.27 4.16 -12.45
N THR A 244 -12.17 3.42 -12.61
CA THR A 244 -12.05 2.03 -12.14
C THR A 244 -12.05 1.97 -10.61
N PHE A 245 -11.33 2.89 -9.96
CA PHE A 245 -11.33 3.02 -8.51
C PHE A 245 -12.70 3.45 -7.97
N VAL A 246 -13.33 4.48 -8.57
CA VAL A 246 -14.66 4.97 -8.21
C VAL A 246 -15.73 3.90 -8.41
N LEU A 247 -15.67 3.11 -9.48
CA LEU A 247 -16.57 1.99 -9.68
C LEU A 247 -16.45 0.98 -8.53
N GLY A 248 -15.21 0.68 -8.10
CA GLY A 248 -14.96 -0.08 -6.88
C GLY A 248 -15.69 0.51 -5.67
N MET A 249 -15.59 1.82 -5.46
CA MET A 249 -16.28 2.52 -4.37
C MET A 249 -17.81 2.37 -4.45
N VAL A 250 -18.40 2.58 -5.64
CA VAL A 250 -19.85 2.46 -5.88
C VAL A 250 -20.32 1.03 -5.62
N VAL A 251 -19.60 0.02 -6.11
CA VAL A 251 -19.89 -1.38 -5.81
C VAL A 251 -19.78 -1.65 -4.30
N GLY A 252 -18.84 -1.01 -3.62
CA GLY A 252 -18.70 -1.06 -2.16
C GLY A 252 -19.94 -0.55 -1.42
N VAL A 253 -20.51 0.58 -1.85
CA VAL A 253 -21.75 1.10 -1.26
C VAL A 253 -22.93 0.19 -1.56
N LEU A 254 -23.08 -0.27 -2.80
CA LEU A 254 -24.14 -1.20 -3.17
C LEU A 254 -24.07 -2.50 -2.38
N ALA A 255 -22.86 -2.98 -2.06
CA ALA A 255 -22.65 -4.14 -1.21
C ALA A 255 -23.18 -3.96 0.21
N ILE A 256 -22.95 -2.78 0.79
CA ILE A 256 -23.46 -2.42 2.13
C ILE A 256 -25.00 -2.40 2.12
N GLU A 257 -25.58 -1.96 1.01
CA GLU A 257 -27.04 -1.93 0.78
C GLU A 257 -27.63 -3.29 0.37
N GLN A 258 -26.82 -4.34 0.29
CA GLN A 258 -27.23 -5.67 -0.19
C GLN A 258 -27.84 -5.64 -1.62
N ARG A 259 -27.31 -4.77 -2.49
CA ARG A 259 -27.74 -4.58 -3.88
C ARG A 259 -26.56 -4.70 -4.84
N GLY A 260 -26.87 -4.74 -6.14
CA GLY A 260 -25.87 -4.62 -7.21
C GLY A 260 -25.19 -5.94 -7.61
N PRO A 261 -24.05 -5.87 -8.31
CA PRO A 261 -23.45 -7.00 -9.02
C PRO A 261 -22.95 -8.11 -8.09
N LEU A 262 -22.63 -7.80 -6.83
CA LEU A 262 -22.22 -8.79 -5.84
C LEU A 262 -23.34 -9.76 -5.43
N MET A 263 -24.60 -9.38 -5.67
CA MET A 263 -25.77 -10.22 -5.41
C MET A 263 -26.21 -11.02 -6.64
N TRP A 264 -25.54 -10.86 -7.78
CA TRP A 264 -25.86 -11.64 -8.97
C TRP A 264 -25.55 -13.13 -8.75
N GLN A 265 -26.38 -13.96 -9.37
CA GLN A 265 -26.16 -15.40 -9.44
C GLN A 265 -24.90 -15.71 -10.26
N PHE A 266 -24.29 -16.88 -9.99
CA PHE A 266 -23.07 -17.35 -10.66
C PHE A 266 -23.13 -17.20 -12.19
N ARG A 267 -24.19 -17.72 -12.83
CA ARG A 267 -24.35 -17.71 -14.30
C ARG A 267 -24.38 -16.29 -14.87
N ARG A 268 -25.13 -15.38 -14.25
CA ARG A 268 -25.24 -13.99 -14.70
C ARG A 268 -23.92 -13.24 -14.55
N ALA A 269 -23.27 -13.38 -13.38
CA ALA A 269 -21.97 -12.75 -13.13
C ALA A 269 -20.90 -13.26 -14.11
N LEU A 270 -20.86 -14.58 -14.34
CA LEU A 270 -19.91 -15.19 -15.27
C LEU A 270 -20.17 -14.75 -16.71
N LEU A 271 -21.42 -14.77 -17.18
CA LEU A 271 -21.77 -14.39 -18.56
C LEU A 271 -21.45 -12.92 -18.84
N ILE A 272 -21.94 -12.00 -17.99
CA ILE A 272 -21.68 -10.57 -18.15
C ILE A 272 -20.18 -10.29 -18.00
N GLY A 273 -19.53 -10.96 -17.04
CA GLY A 273 -18.08 -10.84 -16.82
C GLY A 273 -17.28 -11.26 -18.06
N LEU A 274 -17.62 -12.41 -18.66
CA LEU A 274 -16.98 -12.92 -19.86
C LEU A 274 -17.21 -12.01 -21.06
N LEU A 275 -18.44 -11.52 -21.27
CA LEU A 275 -18.75 -10.58 -22.36
C LEU A 275 -17.94 -9.28 -22.23
N LEU A 276 -17.90 -8.67 -21.03
CA LEU A 276 -17.12 -7.45 -20.81
C LEU A 276 -15.62 -7.71 -20.96
N TYR A 277 -15.12 -8.84 -20.46
CA TYR A 277 -13.73 -9.23 -20.60
C TYR A 277 -13.35 -9.42 -22.07
N LEU A 278 -14.12 -10.18 -22.84
CA LEU A 278 -13.85 -10.42 -24.26
C LEU A 278 -13.89 -9.12 -25.08
N THR A 279 -14.87 -8.24 -24.81
CA THR A 279 -14.93 -6.93 -25.47
C THR A 279 -13.72 -6.07 -25.12
N GLY A 280 -13.32 -6.00 -23.85
CA GLY A 280 -12.11 -5.29 -23.42
C GLY A 280 -10.84 -5.89 -24.03
N PHE A 281 -10.78 -7.22 -24.11
CA PHE A 281 -9.65 -7.96 -24.66
C PHE A 281 -9.48 -7.71 -26.16
N VAL A 282 -10.57 -7.65 -26.93
CA VAL A 282 -10.51 -7.28 -28.35
C VAL A 282 -10.18 -5.80 -28.49
N ALA A 283 -10.81 -4.94 -27.69
CA ALA A 283 -10.61 -3.49 -27.76
C ALA A 283 -9.13 -3.10 -27.55
N GLN A 284 -8.40 -3.73 -26.63
CA GLN A 284 -7.01 -3.38 -26.35
C GLN A 284 -6.06 -3.50 -27.55
N PHE A 285 -6.46 -4.20 -28.63
CA PHE A 285 -5.68 -4.32 -29.87
C PHE A 285 -5.93 -3.18 -30.87
N TYR A 286 -6.72 -2.17 -30.50
CA TYR A 286 -7.01 -0.99 -31.30
C TYR A 286 -6.70 0.28 -30.49
N ARG A 287 -6.18 1.31 -31.15
CA ARG A 287 -5.82 2.59 -30.50
C ARG A 287 -7.00 3.24 -29.78
N LEU A 288 -8.19 3.22 -30.38
CA LEU A 288 -9.42 3.70 -29.73
C LEU A 288 -9.76 2.86 -28.50
N GLY A 289 -9.52 1.55 -28.57
CA GLY A 289 -9.83 0.65 -27.48
C GLY A 289 -8.94 0.85 -26.26
N TRP A 290 -7.72 1.38 -26.39
CA TRP A 290 -6.89 1.78 -25.24
C TRP A 290 -7.56 2.78 -24.30
N VAL A 291 -8.49 3.61 -24.82
CA VAL A 291 -9.25 4.56 -24.00
C VAL A 291 -10.21 3.81 -23.05
N ILE A 292 -10.81 2.70 -23.50
CA ILE A 292 -11.89 1.99 -22.80
C ILE A 292 -11.50 0.63 -22.21
N ALA A 293 -10.47 -0.04 -22.73
CA ALA A 293 -10.13 -1.43 -22.42
C ALA A 293 -9.79 -1.60 -20.94
N ASP A 294 -8.96 -0.72 -20.39
CA ASP A 294 -8.60 -0.70 -18.97
C ASP A 294 -9.79 -0.40 -18.02
N LEU A 295 -10.99 -0.13 -18.54
CA LEU A 295 -12.24 -0.13 -17.76
C LEU A 295 -12.99 -1.47 -17.91
N LEU A 296 -13.12 -1.98 -19.14
CA LEU A 296 -13.87 -3.20 -19.43
C LEU A 296 -13.19 -4.45 -18.86
N LEU A 297 -11.88 -4.56 -19.04
CA LEU A 297 -11.05 -5.68 -18.58
C LEU A 297 -11.18 -5.92 -17.07
N PRO A 298 -10.90 -4.94 -16.17
CA PRO A 298 -11.00 -5.19 -14.74
C PRO A 298 -12.43 -5.50 -14.28
N ILE A 299 -13.46 -4.92 -14.91
CA ILE A 299 -14.86 -5.24 -14.57
C ILE A 299 -15.16 -6.69 -14.92
N GLY A 300 -14.87 -7.08 -16.17
CA GLY A 300 -15.10 -8.43 -16.66
C GLY A 300 -14.36 -9.46 -15.82
N LEU A 301 -13.06 -9.23 -15.61
CA LEU A 301 -12.18 -10.12 -14.87
C LEU A 301 -12.57 -10.24 -13.39
N THR A 302 -12.95 -9.13 -12.73
CA THR A 302 -13.44 -9.16 -11.34
C THR A 302 -14.74 -9.97 -11.23
N LEU A 303 -15.69 -9.82 -12.15
CA LEU A 303 -16.94 -10.58 -12.16
C LEU A 303 -16.72 -12.07 -12.37
N VAL A 304 -15.85 -12.44 -13.31
CA VAL A 304 -15.45 -13.84 -13.54
C VAL A 304 -14.78 -14.42 -12.29
N CYS A 305 -13.79 -13.72 -11.73
CA CYS A 305 -13.10 -14.18 -10.52
C CYS A 305 -14.04 -14.27 -9.32
N MET A 306 -14.98 -13.33 -9.16
CA MET A 306 -16.01 -13.39 -8.12
C MET A 306 -16.90 -14.62 -8.29
N ALA A 307 -17.36 -14.89 -9.51
CA ALA A 307 -18.20 -16.05 -9.80
C ALA A 307 -17.47 -17.35 -9.43
N VAL A 308 -16.19 -17.47 -9.77
CA VAL A 308 -15.36 -18.66 -9.49
C VAL A 308 -15.00 -18.77 -8.01
N PHE A 309 -14.48 -17.71 -7.38
CA PHE A 309 -13.95 -17.79 -6.02
C PHE A 309 -15.01 -17.78 -4.93
N ARG A 310 -16.21 -17.25 -5.20
CA ARG A 310 -17.30 -17.27 -4.21
C ARG A 310 -17.69 -18.68 -3.75
N PRO A 311 -17.99 -19.66 -4.64
CA PRO A 311 -18.24 -21.04 -4.23
C PRO A 311 -16.98 -21.74 -3.71
N MET A 312 -15.80 -21.48 -4.31
CA MET A 312 -14.54 -22.08 -3.83
C MET A 312 -14.17 -21.67 -2.41
N ALA A 313 -14.53 -20.45 -1.99
CA ALA A 313 -14.28 -19.95 -0.64
C ALA A 313 -15.33 -20.39 0.41
N HIS A 314 -16.26 -21.28 0.05
CA HIS A 314 -17.28 -21.78 0.98
C HIS A 314 -16.71 -22.65 2.11
N PRO A 315 -15.78 -23.60 1.87
CA PRO A 315 -15.19 -24.38 2.95
C PRO A 315 -14.38 -23.50 3.92
N ASN A 316 -14.59 -23.69 5.22
CA ASN A 316 -13.97 -22.84 6.26
C ASN A 316 -12.44 -22.83 6.21
N TRP A 317 -11.80 -23.97 5.89
CA TRP A 317 -10.35 -24.06 5.79
C TRP A 317 -9.82 -23.23 4.60
N VAL A 318 -10.47 -23.30 3.43
CA VAL A 318 -10.13 -22.48 2.24
C VAL A 318 -10.31 -21.02 2.57
N LYS A 319 -11.43 -20.65 3.20
CA LYS A 319 -11.71 -19.28 3.65
C LYS A 319 -10.59 -18.74 4.54
N GLN A 320 -10.15 -19.51 5.54
CA GLN A 320 -9.07 -19.12 6.45
C GLN A 320 -7.74 -19.00 5.72
N MET A 321 -7.40 -19.95 4.86
CA MET A 321 -6.19 -19.93 4.04
C MET A 321 -6.14 -18.70 3.13
N LEU A 322 -7.22 -18.39 2.41
CA LEU A 322 -7.31 -17.22 1.53
C LEU A 322 -7.19 -15.90 2.31
N VAL A 323 -7.85 -15.81 3.46
CA VAL A 323 -7.74 -14.64 4.34
C VAL A 323 -6.33 -14.49 4.89
N TRP A 324 -5.65 -15.59 5.19
CA TRP A 324 -4.26 -15.60 5.63
C TRP A 324 -3.32 -15.16 4.50
N LEU A 325 -3.41 -15.78 3.32
CA LEU A 325 -2.62 -15.40 2.14
C LEU A 325 -2.84 -13.93 1.74
N GLY A 326 -4.09 -13.45 1.77
CA GLY A 326 -4.42 -12.06 1.45
C GLY A 326 -3.87 -11.02 2.43
N LYS A 327 -3.37 -11.42 3.61
CA LYS A 327 -2.59 -10.51 4.47
C LYS A 327 -1.25 -10.18 3.83
N HIS A 328 -0.65 -11.16 3.15
CA HIS A 328 0.69 -11.09 2.57
C HIS A 328 0.73 -10.53 1.14
N SER A 329 -0.43 -10.29 0.51
CA SER A 329 -0.48 -9.91 -0.91
C SER A 329 0.26 -8.60 -1.22
N TYR A 330 0.25 -7.62 -0.31
CA TYR A 330 0.95 -6.35 -0.53
C TYR A 330 2.46 -6.51 -0.43
N SER A 331 2.95 -7.20 0.60
CA SER A 331 4.38 -7.51 0.77
C SER A 331 4.89 -8.40 -0.38
N TYR A 332 4.08 -9.37 -0.82
CA TYR A 332 4.35 -10.19 -2.00
C TYR A 332 4.52 -9.33 -3.26
N TYR A 333 3.60 -8.40 -3.49
CA TYR A 333 3.65 -7.48 -4.62
C TYR A 333 4.93 -6.61 -4.62
N LEU A 334 5.38 -6.17 -3.45
CA LEU A 334 6.60 -5.38 -3.34
C LEU A 334 7.87 -6.18 -3.66
N VAL A 335 7.89 -7.48 -3.36
CA VAL A 335 9.07 -8.35 -3.45
C VAL A 335 9.16 -9.12 -4.77
N GLN A 336 8.02 -9.46 -5.40
CA GLN A 336 7.97 -10.40 -6.53
C GLN A 336 8.97 -10.11 -7.65
N PHE A 337 9.13 -8.85 -8.04
CA PHE A 337 9.93 -8.49 -9.20
C PHE A 337 11.42 -8.74 -8.94
N PHE A 338 11.91 -8.54 -7.71
CA PHE A 338 13.28 -8.88 -7.36
C PHE A 338 13.56 -10.37 -7.46
N VAL A 339 12.62 -11.19 -6.97
CA VAL A 339 12.75 -12.65 -7.03
C VAL A 339 12.77 -13.11 -8.48
N VAL A 340 11.82 -12.64 -9.28
CA VAL A 340 11.73 -12.97 -10.70
C VAL A 340 12.99 -12.51 -11.44
N ASP A 341 13.35 -11.23 -11.35
CA ASP A 341 14.47 -10.67 -12.09
C ASP A 341 15.79 -11.39 -11.79
N ARG A 342 16.07 -11.67 -10.51
CA ARG A 342 17.28 -12.40 -10.10
C ARG A 342 17.24 -13.87 -10.50
N ALA A 343 16.13 -14.55 -10.31
CA ALA A 343 16.00 -15.95 -10.70
C ALA A 343 16.13 -16.13 -12.22
N ILE A 344 15.53 -15.24 -13.01
CA ILE A 344 15.65 -15.26 -14.47
C ILE A 344 17.08 -14.98 -14.91
N LYS A 345 17.69 -13.87 -14.47
CA LYS A 345 19.02 -13.45 -14.96
C LYS A 345 20.16 -14.35 -14.50
N LEU A 346 20.09 -14.88 -13.27
CA LEU A 346 21.22 -15.61 -12.67
C LEU A 346 21.11 -17.12 -12.87
N ILE A 347 19.91 -17.68 -12.77
CA ILE A 347 19.69 -19.13 -12.71
C ILE A 347 19.09 -19.66 -14.01
N VAL A 348 17.94 -19.11 -14.44
CA VAL A 348 17.21 -19.63 -15.62
C VAL A 348 17.93 -19.30 -16.93
N ARG A 349 18.35 -18.04 -17.10
CA ARG A 349 18.88 -17.49 -18.35
C ARG A 349 17.91 -17.78 -19.50
N ASP A 350 18.36 -18.49 -20.54
CA ASP A 350 17.56 -18.86 -21.71
C ASP A 350 17.06 -20.33 -21.66
N ASP A 351 17.21 -21.03 -20.54
CA ASP A 351 16.80 -22.43 -20.39
C ASP A 351 15.32 -22.56 -20.00
N ALA A 352 14.50 -22.96 -20.98
CA ALA A 352 13.07 -23.15 -20.80
C ALA A 352 12.69 -24.26 -19.79
N ARG A 353 13.54 -25.27 -19.58
CA ARG A 353 13.28 -26.33 -18.59
C ARG A 353 13.53 -25.82 -17.18
N LEU A 354 14.62 -25.06 -16.99
CA LEU A 354 14.88 -24.40 -15.71
C LEU A 354 13.81 -23.37 -15.39
N TYR A 355 13.32 -22.63 -16.39
CA TYR A 355 12.20 -21.69 -16.21
C TYR A 355 10.97 -22.39 -15.63
N THR A 356 10.50 -23.48 -16.26
CA THR A 356 9.29 -24.18 -15.83
C THR A 356 9.46 -24.86 -14.47
N LEU A 357 10.65 -25.40 -14.18
CA LEU A 357 10.98 -25.97 -12.88
C LEU A 357 11.02 -24.91 -11.75
N LEU A 358 11.57 -23.72 -12.03
CA LEU A 358 11.77 -22.68 -11.02
C LEU A 358 10.54 -21.80 -10.81
N LEU A 359 9.58 -21.78 -11.73
CA LEU A 359 8.39 -20.92 -11.63
C LEU A 359 7.57 -21.14 -10.33
N PRO A 360 7.26 -22.38 -9.89
CA PRO A 360 6.64 -22.62 -8.59
C PRO A 360 7.54 -22.16 -7.43
N GLY A 361 8.86 -22.34 -7.57
CA GLY A 361 9.86 -21.88 -6.62
C GLY A 361 9.86 -20.35 -6.45
N MET A 362 9.69 -19.60 -7.55
CA MET A 362 9.58 -18.13 -7.51
C MET A 362 8.31 -17.69 -6.76
N ILE A 363 7.18 -18.37 -6.98
CA ILE A 363 5.91 -18.08 -6.28
C ILE A 363 6.05 -18.33 -4.77
N VAL A 364 6.52 -19.53 -4.39
CA VAL A 364 6.67 -19.90 -2.98
C VAL A 364 7.76 -19.07 -2.30
N GLY A 365 8.89 -18.86 -2.96
CA GLY A 365 10.00 -18.05 -2.46
C GLY A 365 9.59 -16.59 -2.22
N THR A 366 8.83 -16.00 -3.15
CA THR A 366 8.27 -14.65 -2.96
C THR A 366 7.32 -14.60 -1.76
N LEU A 367 6.48 -15.61 -1.57
CA LEU A 367 5.58 -15.68 -0.43
C LEU A 367 6.33 -15.80 0.90
N ILE A 368 7.38 -16.63 0.96
CA ILE A 368 8.24 -16.75 2.16
C ILE A 368 8.90 -15.40 2.46
N LEU A 369 9.49 -14.74 1.47
CA LEU A 369 10.11 -13.43 1.66
C LEU A 369 9.09 -12.36 2.10
N ALA A 370 7.87 -12.38 1.54
CA ALA A 370 6.79 -11.52 1.97
C ALA A 370 6.43 -11.71 3.46
N MET A 371 6.46 -12.95 3.95
CA MET A 371 6.26 -13.24 5.38
C MET A 371 7.42 -12.74 6.24
N VAL A 372 8.66 -12.89 5.78
CA VAL A 372 9.85 -12.37 6.47
C VAL A 372 9.79 -10.85 6.58
N VAL A 373 9.40 -10.15 5.52
CA VAL A 373 9.18 -8.70 5.52
C VAL A 373 8.15 -8.28 6.57
N GLU A 374 7.05 -9.03 6.69
CA GLU A 374 6.03 -8.73 7.70
C GLU A 374 6.46 -9.08 9.13
N ALA A 375 7.28 -10.12 9.30
CA ALA A 375 7.84 -10.50 10.59
C ALA A 375 8.90 -9.51 11.07
N THR A 376 9.65 -8.89 10.15
CA THR A 376 10.69 -7.88 10.46
C THR A 376 10.11 -6.48 10.68
N TYR A 377 8.93 -6.20 10.15
CA TYR A 377 8.24 -4.90 10.29
C TYR A 377 8.14 -4.36 11.74
N PRO A 378 7.74 -5.13 12.77
CA PRO A 378 7.63 -4.61 14.13
C PRO A 378 8.98 -4.17 14.71
N VAL A 379 10.05 -4.91 14.38
CA VAL A 379 11.42 -4.64 14.82
C VAL A 379 11.95 -3.36 14.20
N LEU A 380 11.78 -3.20 12.89
CA LEU A 380 12.17 -1.97 12.17
C LEU A 380 11.37 -0.76 12.66
N ARG A 381 10.10 -0.96 12.99
CA ARG A 381 9.25 0.09 13.56
C ARG A 381 9.72 0.52 14.95
N SER A 382 10.04 -0.42 15.84
CA SER A 382 10.56 -0.09 17.17
C SER A 382 11.92 0.59 17.09
N PHE A 383 12.79 0.11 16.18
CA PHE A 383 14.10 0.72 15.93
C PHE A 383 13.96 2.15 15.41
N GLY A 384 13.15 2.38 14.38
CA GLY A 384 12.92 3.72 13.83
C GLY A 384 12.29 4.68 14.84
N ALA A 385 11.39 4.18 15.71
CA ALA A 385 10.86 4.99 16.80
C ALA A 385 11.93 5.38 17.84
N GLY A 386 12.86 4.46 18.15
CA GLY A 386 14.03 4.74 18.98
C GLY A 386 14.91 5.82 18.35
N VAL A 387 15.32 5.64 17.09
CA VAL A 387 16.18 6.61 16.37
C VAL A 387 15.54 8.00 16.30
N ILE A 388 14.23 8.10 16.00
CA ILE A 388 13.53 9.39 15.97
C ILE A 388 13.53 10.03 17.35
N ARG A 389 13.27 9.27 18.41
CA ARG A 389 13.30 9.77 19.79
C ARG A 389 14.70 10.26 20.18
N ASP A 390 15.74 9.51 19.81
CA ASP A 390 17.13 9.85 20.13
C ASP A 390 17.59 11.08 19.33
N LEU A 391 17.16 11.22 18.06
CA LEU A 391 17.38 12.43 17.26
C LEU A 391 16.63 13.63 17.84
N ASP A 392 15.38 13.44 18.26
CA ASP A 392 14.57 14.48 18.89
C ASP A 392 15.24 14.98 20.16
N PHE A 393 15.80 14.06 20.95
CA PHE A 393 16.62 14.38 22.13
C PHE A 393 17.87 15.17 21.77
N VAL A 394 18.65 14.74 20.77
CA VAL A 394 19.88 15.45 20.35
C VAL A 394 19.56 16.84 19.80
N LEU A 395 18.47 17.01 19.05
CA LEU A 395 18.07 18.28 18.46
C LEU A 395 17.43 19.23 19.49
N HIS A 396 16.68 18.72 20.46
CA HIS A 396 16.08 19.50 21.54
C HIS A 396 17.02 19.76 22.70
N ARG A 397 18.23 19.20 22.70
CA ARG A 397 19.34 19.59 23.58
C ARG A 397 19.82 20.99 23.20
N SER A 398 18.95 21.98 23.39
CA SER A 398 19.26 23.38 23.23
C SER A 398 20.26 23.76 24.33
N PRO A 399 21.48 24.21 23.97
CA PRO A 399 22.48 24.62 24.95
C PRO A 399 22.06 25.82 25.81
N THR A 400 20.94 26.46 25.47
CA THR A 400 20.33 27.58 26.20
C THR A 400 19.55 27.17 27.46
N ALA A 401 19.32 25.89 27.73
CA ALA A 401 18.75 25.42 29.00
C ALA A 401 19.80 25.25 30.13
N SER A 402 21.00 25.81 29.96
CA SER A 402 22.08 25.77 30.96
C SER A 402 21.97 26.87 32.03
N ALA A 403 20.81 27.50 32.18
CA ALA A 403 20.44 28.17 33.42
C ALA A 403 19.57 27.19 34.22
N LEU A 404 20.17 26.07 34.63
CA LEU A 404 19.54 25.15 35.59
C LEU A 404 19.19 25.95 36.84
N PRO A 405 17.92 25.96 37.28
CA PRO A 405 17.59 26.40 38.62
C PRO A 405 18.41 25.58 39.61
N SER A 406 19.06 26.21 40.57
CA SER A 406 19.96 25.56 41.55
C SER A 406 19.25 24.64 42.56
N TRP A 407 18.00 24.24 42.27
CA TRP A 407 17.14 23.51 43.19
C TRP A 407 17.00 22.05 42.75
N HIS A 408 17.40 21.15 43.62
CA HIS A 408 17.27 19.70 43.47
C HIS A 408 16.37 19.17 44.60
N PRO A 409 15.16 18.65 44.28
CA PRO A 409 14.21 18.20 45.29
C PRO A 409 14.76 17.03 46.11
N GLN A 410 14.68 17.11 47.44
CA GLN A 410 15.09 16.03 48.32
C GLN A 410 13.93 15.05 48.60
N VAL A 411 14.27 13.80 48.92
CA VAL A 411 13.27 12.80 49.33
C VAL A 411 12.57 13.28 50.60
N GLY A 412 11.24 13.34 50.56
CA GLY A 412 10.39 13.84 51.64
C GLY A 412 9.96 15.29 51.49
N GLU A 413 10.52 16.03 50.54
CA GLU A 413 10.17 17.42 50.24
C GLU A 413 8.77 17.52 49.60
N ALA A 414 8.04 18.57 49.96
CA ALA A 414 6.75 18.89 49.37
C ALA A 414 6.97 19.70 48.09
N VAL A 415 6.34 19.28 47.00
CA VAL A 415 6.51 19.85 45.67
C VAL A 415 5.14 20.10 45.03
N PHE A 416 5.10 21.04 44.09
CA PHE A 416 3.93 21.31 43.26
C PHE A 416 4.11 20.64 41.89
N TYR A 417 3.04 20.11 41.32
CA TYR A 417 3.03 19.58 39.96
C TYR A 417 1.93 20.27 39.16
N ARG A 418 2.30 21.09 38.17
CA ARG A 418 1.36 21.81 37.27
C ARG A 418 0.28 22.60 38.02
N GLY A 419 0.65 23.31 39.07
CA GLY A 419 -0.26 24.14 39.87
C GLY A 419 -1.19 23.38 40.83
N LEU A 420 -1.02 22.06 40.98
CA LEU A 420 -1.70 21.29 42.03
C LEU A 420 -0.81 21.16 43.26
N SER A 421 -1.32 21.60 44.41
CA SER A 421 -0.67 21.51 45.72
C SER A 421 -0.61 20.07 46.24
N HIS A 422 0.26 19.86 47.23
CA HIS A 422 0.32 18.65 48.06
C HIS A 422 0.84 17.38 47.36
N TRP A 423 1.93 17.48 46.60
CA TRP A 423 2.69 16.29 46.20
C TRP A 423 3.89 16.13 47.12
N LYS A 424 4.24 14.89 47.48
CA LYS A 424 5.41 14.60 48.31
C LYS A 424 6.37 13.71 47.54
N VAL A 425 7.62 14.11 47.43
CA VAL A 425 8.66 13.30 46.79
C VAL A 425 8.92 12.09 47.69
N LEU A 426 8.65 10.87 47.22
CA LEU A 426 8.88 9.65 48.01
C LEU A 426 10.22 9.02 47.75
N LYS A 427 10.67 9.10 46.50
CA LYS A 427 11.88 8.45 46.07
C LYS A 427 12.41 9.18 44.86
N THR A 428 13.67 9.59 44.96
CA THR A 428 14.42 10.09 43.82
C THR A 428 15.15 8.89 43.22
N GLU A 429 14.81 8.51 41.99
CA GLU A 429 15.57 7.50 41.26
C GLU A 429 16.07 8.10 39.96
N ARG A 430 17.39 8.08 39.80
CA ARG A 430 18.01 8.47 38.55
C ARG A 430 17.91 7.29 37.60
N LEU A 431 16.85 7.27 36.78
CA LEU A 431 16.76 6.36 35.66
C LEU A 431 17.90 6.67 34.69
N LEU A 432 18.60 5.62 34.25
CA LEU A 432 19.79 5.71 33.40
C LEU A 432 19.55 6.40 32.03
N ASP A 433 18.30 6.69 31.67
CA ASP A 433 17.88 7.37 30.42
C ASP A 433 17.30 8.79 30.69
N GLU A 434 18.18 9.71 31.11
CA GLU A 434 18.26 11.11 30.65
C GLU A 434 17.38 12.25 31.21
N HIS A 435 16.51 12.08 32.21
CA HIS A 435 16.05 13.19 33.08
C HIS A 435 15.88 12.68 34.51
N GLU A 436 16.12 13.49 35.55
CA GLU A 436 15.80 13.07 36.92
C GLU A 436 14.27 12.95 37.01
N MET A 437 13.78 11.72 36.83
CA MET A 437 12.38 11.39 37.03
C MET A 437 12.21 11.12 38.52
N LEU A 438 11.36 11.90 39.16
CA LEU A 438 11.08 11.80 40.58
C LEU A 438 9.81 10.99 40.75
N LEU A 439 9.84 9.96 41.61
CA LEU A 439 8.65 9.22 41.98
C LEU A 439 7.96 9.98 43.12
N CYS A 440 6.90 10.69 42.78
CA CYS A 440 6.13 11.50 43.72
C CYS A 440 4.86 10.75 44.15
N GLN A 441 4.52 10.77 45.44
CA GLN A 441 3.18 10.42 45.91
C GLN A 441 2.30 11.65 45.85
N ILE A 442 1.07 11.44 45.42
CA ILE A 442 -0.01 12.39 45.69
C ILE A 442 -0.29 12.34 47.20
N SER A 443 -0.56 13.50 47.83
CA SER A 443 -0.89 13.62 49.26
C SER A 443 -2.01 12.72 49.77
N ASP A 444 -2.88 12.24 48.87
CA ASP A 444 -3.91 11.26 49.19
C ASP A 444 -3.36 9.88 49.58
N GLY A 445 -2.05 9.66 49.38
CA GLY A 445 -1.33 8.43 49.70
C GLY A 445 -1.64 7.26 48.76
N GLN A 446 -2.53 7.44 47.78
CA GLN A 446 -3.13 6.35 47.00
C GLN A 446 -2.44 6.14 45.64
N ARG A 447 -1.68 7.12 45.14
CA ARG A 447 -1.06 7.05 43.81
C ARG A 447 0.36 7.57 43.79
N SER A 448 1.22 6.85 43.07
CA SER A 448 2.59 7.25 42.76
C SER A 448 2.72 7.46 41.26
N LEU A 449 3.33 8.57 40.86
CA LEU A 449 3.54 8.94 39.46
C LEU A 449 5.00 9.34 39.26
N TRP A 450 5.55 8.92 38.13
CA TRP A 450 6.85 9.37 37.67
C TRP A 450 6.70 10.74 37.02
N VAL A 451 7.37 11.74 37.58
CA VAL A 451 7.25 13.14 37.19
C VAL A 451 8.64 13.67 36.80
N PRO A 452 8.78 14.39 35.67
CA PRO A 452 10.03 15.07 35.34
C PRO A 452 10.35 16.15 36.40
N GLU A 453 11.60 16.25 36.87
CA GLU A 453 12.05 17.31 37.79
C GLU A 453 11.69 18.72 37.32
N ALA A 454 11.74 18.97 36.00
CA ALA A 454 11.39 20.26 35.41
C ALA A 454 9.89 20.64 35.53
N ASP A 455 9.00 19.68 35.77
CA ASP A 455 7.57 19.94 35.99
C ASP A 455 7.25 20.16 37.49
N LEU A 456 8.26 20.12 38.37
CA LEU A 456 8.10 20.34 39.81
C LEU A 456 8.53 21.75 40.22
N GLU A 457 7.78 22.33 41.16
CA GLU A 457 8.09 23.64 41.75
C GLU A 457 8.25 23.52 43.28
N PRO A 458 9.13 24.33 43.91
CA PRO A 458 9.33 24.31 45.35
C PRO A 458 8.09 24.82 46.08
N SER A 459 7.73 24.15 47.17
CA SER A 459 6.54 24.54 47.94
C SER A 459 6.63 25.90 48.61
N GLU A 460 7.83 26.43 48.86
CA GLU A 460 8.06 27.71 49.53
C GLU A 460 7.68 28.90 48.64
N THR A 461 7.92 28.80 47.33
CA THR A 461 7.61 29.84 46.34
C THR A 461 6.10 30.08 46.18
N ALA A 462 5.29 29.02 46.27
CA ALA A 462 3.84 29.11 46.13
C ALA A 462 3.13 29.66 47.38
N ALA A 463 3.71 29.46 48.57
CA ALA A 463 3.16 30.04 49.81
C ALA A 463 3.19 31.58 49.76
N ALA A 464 4.26 32.15 49.19
CA ALA A 464 4.38 33.60 48.99
C ALA A 464 3.37 34.16 47.96
N GLU A 465 3.05 33.42 46.90
CA GLU A 465 2.02 33.83 45.92
C GLU A 465 0.59 33.68 46.46
N THR A 466 0.34 32.70 47.34
CA THR A 466 -0.98 32.50 47.95
C THR A 466 -1.28 33.61 48.98
N GLU A 467 -0.29 34.03 49.78
CA GLU A 467 -0.44 35.19 50.68
C GLU A 467 -0.55 36.52 49.92
N ALA A 468 0.09 36.65 48.76
CA ALA A 468 -0.02 37.86 47.92
C ALA A 468 -1.39 38.00 47.25
N ASN A 469 -2.07 36.90 46.92
CA ASN A 469 -3.41 36.95 46.31
C ASN A 469 -4.54 37.21 47.33
N ASP A 470 -4.36 36.81 48.61
CA ASP A 470 -5.36 37.03 49.67
C ASP A 470 -5.40 38.48 50.20
N THR A 471 -4.48 39.35 49.79
CA THR A 471 -4.39 40.74 50.25
C THR A 471 -4.90 41.79 49.26
N THR A 472 -5.55 41.38 48.16
CA THR A 472 -6.29 42.33 47.30
C THR A 472 -7.74 42.45 47.76
N PRO A 473 -8.13 43.51 48.48
CA PRO A 473 -9.52 43.73 48.81
C PRO A 473 -10.29 44.02 47.52
N PHE A 474 -11.35 43.26 47.28
CA PHE A 474 -12.40 43.59 46.33
C PHE A 474 -12.95 44.99 46.66
N SER A 475 -12.54 46.00 45.88
CA SER A 475 -13.28 47.25 45.77
C SER A 475 -14.42 47.05 44.77
N LEU A 476 -15.65 47.29 45.25
CA LEU A 476 -16.90 47.33 44.49
C LEU A 476 -16.85 48.26 43.26
#